data_AF-A0A961A254-F1
#
_entry.id   AF-A0A961A254-F1
#
_cell.length_a   1.000
_cell.length_b   1.000
_cell.length_c   1.000
_cell.angle_alpha   90.00
_cell.angle_beta   90.00
_cell.angle_gamma   90.00
#
_symmetry.space_group_name_H-M   'P 1'
#
loop_
_entity.id
_entity.type
_entity.pdbx_description
1 polymer ?
#
loop_
_entity_poly.entity_id
_entity_poly.type
_entity_poly.pdbx_seq_one_letter_code
_entity_poly.pdbx_strand_id
1 'polypeptide(L)'
;MQINPDITLLYILGIFTFAMLVMRILIFKPILKVLARRQELTQEAKAQALSLQEKTESMVADYEGHLKEARKQGLHEKTKLTQEGEAKANQLLSAARQELESQLQVHRQNLQAQAGEASQNLRVQAKDLSQQMAEKLLGRKVGV
;
A
#
# COMPACT_ATOMS: atom_id res chain seq x y z
N MET A 1 26.58 49.86 89.91
CA MET A 1 25.84 48.62 89.58
C MET A 1 26.79 47.77 88.77
N GLN A 2 27.55 46.89 89.43
CA GLN A 2 28.61 46.10 88.79
C GLN A 2 27.96 44.96 88.03
N ILE A 3 28.07 44.96 86.70
CA ILE A 3 27.76 43.79 85.87
C ILE A 3 29.09 43.06 85.70
N ASN A 4 29.45 42.27 86.70
CA ASN A 4 30.50 41.27 86.51
C ASN A 4 29.88 40.14 85.69
N PRO A 5 30.57 39.62 84.65
CA PRO A 5 30.07 38.47 83.91
C PRO A 5 30.10 37.25 84.82
N ASP A 6 28.97 36.97 85.47
CA ASP A 6 28.79 35.78 86.28
C ASP A 6 28.79 34.53 85.40
N ILE A 7 29.24 33.41 85.97
CA ILE A 7 29.26 32.08 85.33
C ILE A 7 27.89 31.66 84.75
N THR A 8 26.81 32.24 85.28
CA THR A 8 25.43 32.12 84.80
C THR A 8 25.28 32.54 83.33
N LEU A 9 26.03 33.54 82.86
CA LEU A 9 25.98 34.02 81.47
C LEU A 9 26.55 32.96 80.51
N LEU A 10 27.59 32.24 80.93
CA LEU A 10 28.13 31.08 80.20
C LEU A 10 27.12 29.93 80.13
N TYR A 11 26.39 29.66 81.22
CA TYR A 11 25.33 28.65 81.21
C TYR A 11 24.16 29.02 80.29
N ILE A 12 23.71 30.28 80.31
CA ILE A 12 22.66 30.77 79.41
C ILE A 12 23.11 30.70 77.95
N LEU A 13 24.34 31.09 77.65
CA LEU A 13 24.92 30.99 76.31
C LEU A 13 25.00 29.52 75.85
N GLY A 14 25.41 28.61 76.72
CA GLY A 14 25.45 27.17 76.44
C GLY A 14 24.07 26.59 76.13
N ILE A 15 23.06 26.90 76.95
CA ILE A 15 21.67 26.48 76.74
C ILE A 15 21.09 27.08 75.46
N PHE A 16 21.32 28.36 75.20
CA PHE A 16 20.86 29.02 73.97
C PHE A 16 21.50 28.38 72.73
N THR A 17 22.81 28.15 72.76
CA THR A 17 23.54 27.52 71.65
C THR A 17 23.07 26.08 71.43
N PHE A 18 22.86 25.33 72.51
CA PHE A 18 22.33 23.97 72.46
C PHE A 18 20.91 23.94 71.90
N ALA A 19 20.01 24.81 72.37
CA ALA A 19 18.66 24.94 71.85
C ALA A 19 18.65 25.34 70.37
N MET A 20 19.52 26.26 69.97
CA MET A 20 19.69 26.66 68.56
C MET A 20 20.18 25.49 67.70
N LEU A 21 21.11 24.68 68.20
CA LEU A 21 21.61 23.48 67.50
C LEU A 21 20.51 22.43 67.34
N VAL A 22 19.77 22.15 68.41
CA VAL A 22 18.62 21.24 68.40
C VAL A 22 17.58 21.73 67.39
N MET A 23 17.18 23.01 67.45
CA MET A 23 16.22 23.61 66.52
C MET A 23 16.67 23.48 65.07
N ARG A 24 17.96 23.76 64.79
CA ARG A 24 18.55 23.65 63.44
C ARG A 24 18.46 22.23 62.88
N ILE A 25 18.72 21.22 63.71
CA ILE A 25 18.72 19.82 63.28
C ILE A 25 17.29 19.27 63.18
N LEU A 26 16.44 19.60 64.14
CA LEU A 26 15.11 19.00 64.32
C LEU A 26 14.01 19.69 63.52
N ILE A 27 14.15 20.99 63.19
CA ILE A 27 13.12 21.75 62.47
C ILE A 27 13.57 22.18 61.07
N PHE A 28 14.69 22.90 60.97
CA PHE A 28 15.09 23.49 59.69
C PHE A 28 15.47 22.44 58.65
N LYS A 29 16.26 21.42 59.02
CA LYS A 29 16.64 20.34 58.11
C LYS A 29 15.44 19.53 57.56
N PRO A 30 14.50 19.04 58.38
CA PRO A 30 13.37 18.28 57.84
C PRO A 30 12.41 19.13 57.01
N ILE A 31 12.17 20.40 57.38
CA ILE A 31 11.31 21.28 56.59
C ILE A 31 11.91 21.53 55.20
N LEU A 32 13.20 21.85 55.12
CA LEU A 32 13.89 22.03 53.84
C LEU A 32 13.89 20.74 53.00
N LYS A 33 14.07 19.58 53.64
CA LYS A 33 14.03 18.28 52.96
C LYS A 33 12.64 17.99 52.35
N VAL A 34 11.56 18.29 53.07
CA VAL A 34 10.19 18.12 52.57
C VAL A 34 9.91 19.07 51.41
N LEU A 35 10.37 20.33 51.52
CA LEU A 35 10.18 21.32 50.47
C LEU A 35 10.94 20.95 49.19
N ALA A 36 12.21 20.53 49.33
CA ALA A 36 13.02 20.02 48.23
C ALA A 36 12.38 18.79 47.60
N ARG A 37 11.88 17.84 48.40
CA ARG A 37 11.21 16.64 47.90
C ARG A 37 9.94 16.97 47.12
N ARG A 38 9.15 17.94 47.57
CA ARG A 38 7.96 18.40 46.82
C ARG A 38 8.34 19.05 45.50
N GLN A 39 9.37 19.88 45.50
CA GLN A 39 9.85 20.51 44.26
C GLN A 39 10.38 19.47 43.26
N GLU A 40 11.15 18.50 43.74
CA GLU A 40 11.68 17.39 42.94
C GLU A 40 10.54 16.57 42.32
N LEU A 41 9.57 16.12 43.12
CA LEU A 41 8.43 15.34 42.62
C LEU A 41 7.60 16.11 41.59
N THR A 42 7.36 17.41 41.80
CA THR A 42 6.61 18.23 40.85
C THR A 42 7.39 18.44 39.55
N GLN A 43 8.70 18.70 39.63
CA GLN A 43 9.53 18.85 38.44
C GLN A 43 9.65 17.54 37.67
N GLU A 44 9.83 16.42 38.38
CA GLU A 44 9.91 15.09 37.78
C GLU A 44 8.58 14.72 37.10
N ALA A 45 7.44 14.92 37.76
CA ALA A 45 6.13 14.67 37.17
C ALA A 45 5.89 15.54 35.92
N LYS A 46 6.31 16.81 35.95
CA LYS A 46 6.21 17.70 34.78
C LYS A 46 7.12 17.25 33.64
N ALA A 47 8.36 16.85 33.93
CA ALA A 47 9.29 16.33 32.94
C ALA A 47 8.77 15.03 32.31
N GLN A 48 8.25 14.11 33.13
CA GLN A 48 7.63 12.87 32.65
C GLN A 48 6.43 13.17 31.75
N ALA A 49 5.53 14.08 32.14
CA ALA A 49 4.38 14.47 31.33
C ALA A 49 4.80 15.06 29.97
N LEU A 50 5.81 15.93 29.94
CA LEU A 50 6.34 16.49 28.69
C LEU A 50 6.96 15.41 27.81
N SER A 51 7.77 14.51 28.38
CA SER A 51 8.39 13.42 27.63
C SER A 51 7.36 12.44 27.07
N LEU A 52 6.27 12.19 27.81
CA LEU A 52 5.20 11.31 27.37
C LEU A 52 4.39 11.97 26.25
N GLN A 53 4.15 13.28 26.35
CA GLN A 53 3.50 14.04 25.29
C GLN A 53 4.33 14.02 24.01
N GLU A 54 5.63 14.34 24.09
CA GLU A 54 6.54 14.33 22.93
C GLU A 54 6.62 12.92 22.31
N LYS A 55 6.73 11.88 23.13
CA LYS A 55 6.74 10.49 22.64
C LYS A 55 5.43 10.11 21.97
N THR A 56 4.30 10.57 22.50
CA THR A 56 2.98 10.31 21.90
C THR A 56 2.83 11.04 20.57
N GLU A 57 3.24 12.31 20.50
CA GLU A 57 3.23 13.11 19.26
C GLU A 57 4.13 12.47 18.19
N SER A 58 5.34 12.03 18.57
CA SER A 58 6.25 11.29 17.67
C SER A 58 5.62 9.99 17.19
N MET A 59 5.02 9.19 18.08
CA MET A 59 4.37 7.93 17.70
C MET A 59 3.19 8.14 16.76
N VAL A 60 2.40 9.19 16.96
CA VAL A 60 1.30 9.56 16.06
C VAL A 60 1.85 9.97 14.70
N ALA A 61 2.88 10.82 14.66
CA ALA A 61 3.51 11.24 13.40
C ALA A 61 4.09 10.06 12.62
N ASP A 62 4.79 9.14 13.29
CA ASP A 62 5.34 7.92 12.69
C ASP A 62 4.22 7.02 12.17
N TYR A 63 3.15 6.83 12.96
CA TYR A 63 1.99 6.02 12.55
C TYR A 63 1.28 6.60 11.32
N GLU A 64 1.05 7.92 11.29
CA GLU A 64 0.49 8.61 10.12
C GLU A 64 1.41 8.48 8.90
N GLY A 65 2.74 8.58 9.11
CA GLY A 65 3.74 8.36 8.08
C GLY A 65 3.66 6.95 7.48
N HIS A 66 3.64 5.92 8.34
CA HIS A 66 3.49 4.53 7.92
C HIS A 66 2.16 4.27 7.21
N LEU A 67 1.06 4.84 7.69
CA LEU A 67 -0.24 4.71 7.05
C LEU A 67 -0.27 5.34 5.66
N LYS A 68 0.36 6.52 5.51
CA LYS A 68 0.46 7.21 4.22
C LYS A 68 1.30 6.40 3.23
N GLU A 69 2.43 5.85 3.68
CA GLU A 69 3.30 5.02 2.85
C GLU A 69 2.61 3.72 2.45
N ALA A 70 1.95 3.03 3.38
CA ALA A 70 1.17 1.82 3.08
C ALA A 70 0.05 2.09 2.08
N ARG A 71 -0.67 3.22 2.21
CA ARG A 71 -1.69 3.64 1.23
C ARG A 71 -1.08 3.91 -0.14
N LYS A 72 0.07 4.57 -0.20
CA LYS A 72 0.78 4.85 -1.46
C LYS A 72 1.22 3.56 -2.15
N GLN A 73 1.79 2.62 -1.39
CA GLN A 73 2.20 1.32 -1.90
C GLN A 73 1.01 0.51 -2.40
N GLY A 74 -0.08 0.44 -1.63
CA GLY A 74 -1.30 -0.25 -2.05
C GLY A 74 -1.94 0.35 -3.30
N LEU A 75 -1.97 1.68 -3.43
CA LEU A 75 -2.41 2.34 -4.66
C LEU A 75 -1.50 2.02 -5.85
N HIS A 76 -0.19 2.05 -5.63
CA HIS A 76 0.79 1.74 -6.68
C HIS A 76 0.65 0.30 -7.18
N GLU A 77 0.51 -0.66 -6.27
CA GLU A 77 0.31 -2.06 -6.60
C GLU A 77 -1.02 -2.30 -7.31
N LYS A 78 -2.11 -1.66 -6.87
CA LYS A 78 -3.40 -1.71 -7.55
C LYS A 78 -3.31 -1.17 -8.98
N THR A 79 -2.67 -0.02 -9.17
CA THR A 79 -2.48 0.58 -10.51
C THR A 79 -1.64 -0.35 -11.39
N LYS A 80 -0.56 -0.92 -10.85
CA LYS A 80 0.28 -1.89 -11.57
C LYS A 80 -0.53 -3.11 -12.02
N LEU A 81 -1.30 -3.72 -11.12
CA LEU A 81 -2.13 -4.89 -11.44
C LEU A 81 -3.21 -4.56 -12.48
N THR A 82 -3.78 -3.35 -12.43
CA THR A 82 -4.77 -2.91 -13.41
C THR A 82 -4.14 -2.74 -14.79
N GLN A 83 -2.97 -2.11 -14.87
CA GLN A 83 -2.22 -1.95 -16.12
C GLN A 83 -1.76 -3.30 -16.69
N GLU A 84 -1.29 -4.23 -15.86
CA GLU A 84 -0.94 -5.58 -16.28
C GLU A 84 -2.17 -6.36 -16.78
N GLY A 85 -3.31 -6.19 -16.12
CA GLY A 85 -4.59 -6.77 -16.54
C GLY A 85 -5.05 -6.24 -17.90
N GLU A 86 -5.04 -4.93 -18.08
CA GLU A 86 -5.36 -4.28 -19.36
C GLU A 86 -4.40 -4.71 -20.48
N ALA A 87 -3.10 -4.78 -20.19
CA ALA A 87 -2.11 -5.24 -21.16
C ALA A 87 -2.36 -6.69 -21.60
N LYS A 88 -2.63 -7.60 -20.65
CA LYS A 88 -2.98 -9.00 -20.94
C LYS A 88 -4.28 -9.12 -21.72
N ALA A 89 -5.31 -8.35 -21.36
CA ALA A 89 -6.57 -8.33 -22.09
C ALA A 89 -6.38 -7.86 -23.54
N ASN A 90 -5.60 -6.81 -23.76
CA ASN A 90 -5.27 -6.32 -25.09
C ASN A 90 -4.45 -7.32 -25.90
N GLN A 91 -3.48 -8.00 -25.28
CA GLN A 91 -2.72 -9.07 -25.92
C GLN A 91 -3.62 -10.23 -26.35
N LEU A 92 -4.52 -10.69 -25.48
CA LEU A 92 -5.45 -11.78 -25.78
C LEU A 92 -6.41 -11.39 -26.91
N LEU A 93 -6.93 -10.16 -26.88
CA LEU A 93 -7.81 -9.65 -27.92
C LEU A 93 -7.09 -9.52 -29.26
N SER A 94 -5.84 -9.05 -29.26
CA SER A 94 -5.01 -8.95 -30.46
C SER A 94 -4.71 -10.34 -31.05
N ALA A 95 -4.36 -11.32 -30.21
CA ALA A 95 -4.12 -12.68 -30.65
C ALA A 95 -5.38 -13.33 -31.24
N ALA A 96 -6.53 -13.17 -30.58
CA ALA A 96 -7.81 -13.67 -31.08
C ALA A 96 -8.19 -13.03 -32.42
N ARG A 97 -7.93 -11.71 -32.60
CA ARG A 97 -8.16 -11.03 -33.88
C ARG A 97 -7.26 -11.57 -34.99
N GLN A 98 -5.97 -11.77 -34.72
CA GLN A 98 -5.05 -12.34 -35.70
C GLN A 98 -5.44 -13.77 -36.10
N GLU A 99 -5.89 -14.58 -35.14
CA GLU A 99 -6.37 -15.93 -35.42
C GLU A 99 -7.65 -15.91 -36.26
N LEU A 100 -8.60 -15.03 -35.96
CA LEU A 100 -9.79 -14.83 -36.77
C LEU A 100 -9.46 -14.38 -38.20
N GLU A 101 -8.55 -13.42 -38.36
CA GLU A 101 -8.10 -12.96 -39.69
C GLU A 101 -7.45 -14.10 -40.49
N SER A 102 -6.59 -14.90 -39.85
CA SER A 102 -5.97 -16.08 -40.44
C SER A 102 -7.03 -17.11 -40.88
N GLN A 103 -7.97 -17.44 -40.01
CA GLN A 103 -9.06 -18.36 -40.33
C GLN A 103 -9.93 -17.83 -41.47
N LEU A 104 -10.25 -16.53 -41.46
CA LEU A 104 -11.03 -15.91 -42.53
C LEU A 104 -10.31 -15.96 -43.88
N GLN A 105 -8.99 -15.76 -43.89
CA GLN A 105 -8.15 -15.88 -45.07
C GLN A 105 -8.18 -17.32 -45.62
N VAL A 106 -7.99 -18.31 -44.76
CA VAL A 106 -8.04 -19.74 -45.13
C VAL A 106 -9.42 -20.13 -45.67
N HIS A 107 -10.50 -19.71 -44.99
CA HIS A 107 -11.86 -19.98 -45.46
C HIS A 107 -12.15 -19.32 -46.81
N ARG A 108 -11.68 -18.09 -47.04
CA ARG A 108 -11.80 -17.43 -48.35
C ARG A 108 -11.06 -18.18 -49.46
N GLN A 109 -9.84 -18.64 -49.20
CA GLN A 109 -9.08 -19.45 -50.18
C GLN A 109 -9.81 -20.76 -50.49
N ASN A 110 -10.33 -21.45 -49.47
CA ASN A 110 -11.09 -22.69 -49.66
C ASN A 110 -12.38 -22.46 -50.46
N LEU A 111 -13.13 -21.39 -50.16
CA LEU A 111 -14.33 -21.01 -50.92
C LEU A 111 -14.01 -20.74 -52.39
N GLN A 112 -12.91 -20.04 -52.65
CA GLN A 112 -12.49 -19.70 -54.01
C GLN A 112 -12.05 -20.95 -54.79
N ALA A 113 -11.37 -21.90 -54.13
CA ALA A 113 -11.03 -23.19 -54.70
C ALA A 113 -12.28 -24.04 -55.02
N GLN A 114 -13.22 -24.14 -54.07
CA GLN A 114 -14.48 -24.87 -54.27
C GLN A 114 -15.34 -24.26 -55.38
N ALA A 115 -15.40 -22.93 -55.48
CA ALA A 115 -16.11 -22.24 -56.56
C ALA A 115 -15.48 -22.54 -57.94
N GLY A 116 -14.14 -22.62 -58.01
CA GLY A 116 -13.41 -23.01 -59.21
C GLY A 116 -13.72 -24.45 -59.63
N GLU A 117 -13.64 -25.39 -58.69
CA GLU A 117 -13.96 -26.80 -58.92
C GLU A 117 -15.42 -27.00 -59.36
N ALA A 118 -16.37 -26.37 -58.66
CA ALA A 118 -17.78 -26.41 -59.02
C ALA A 118 -18.03 -25.87 -60.44
N SER A 119 -17.39 -24.76 -60.80
CA SER A 119 -17.50 -24.17 -62.15
C SER A 119 -16.94 -25.10 -63.23
N GLN A 120 -15.85 -25.79 -62.94
CA GLN A 120 -15.23 -26.74 -63.85
C GLN A 120 -16.11 -27.98 -64.04
N ASN A 121 -16.67 -28.52 -62.94
CA ASN A 121 -17.64 -29.62 -62.98
C ASN A 121 -18.91 -29.26 -63.75
N LEU A 122 -19.45 -28.05 -63.57
CA LEU A 122 -20.58 -27.54 -64.34
C LEU A 122 -20.29 -27.47 -65.84
N ARG A 123 -19.08 -27.05 -66.25
CA ARG A 123 -18.68 -27.07 -67.66
C ARG A 123 -18.63 -28.48 -68.25
N VAL A 124 -18.10 -29.44 -67.50
CA VAL A 124 -18.04 -30.85 -67.92
C VAL A 124 -19.46 -31.41 -68.08
N GLN A 125 -20.31 -31.21 -67.08
CA GLN A 125 -21.71 -31.66 -67.12
C GLN A 125 -22.51 -30.97 -68.23
N ALA A 126 -22.29 -29.67 -68.46
CA ALA A 126 -22.95 -28.96 -69.55
C ALA A 126 -22.54 -29.50 -70.93
N LYS A 127 -21.26 -29.87 -71.12
CA LYS A 127 -20.77 -30.49 -72.36
C LYS A 127 -21.40 -31.86 -72.57
N ASP A 128 -21.44 -32.69 -71.53
CA ASP A 128 -22.05 -34.02 -71.58
C ASP A 128 -23.57 -33.93 -71.87
N LEU A 129 -24.28 -33.04 -71.20
CA LEU A 129 -25.71 -32.80 -71.44
C LEU A 129 -25.98 -32.28 -72.87
N SER A 130 -25.12 -31.39 -73.38
CA SER A 130 -25.22 -30.87 -74.75
C SER A 130 -25.04 -31.99 -75.78
N GLN A 131 -24.10 -32.91 -75.54
CA GLN A 131 -23.86 -34.07 -76.39
C GLN A 131 -25.06 -35.03 -76.36
N GLN A 132 -25.60 -35.33 -75.17
CA GLN A 132 -26.81 -36.15 -75.03
C GLN A 132 -28.03 -35.52 -75.73
N MET A 133 -28.21 -34.20 -75.65
CA MET A 133 -29.27 -33.50 -76.36
C MET A 133 -29.08 -33.56 -77.88
N ALA A 134 -27.85 -33.36 -78.38
CA ALA A 134 -27.53 -33.48 -79.79
C ALA A 134 -27.82 -34.89 -80.33
N GLU A 135 -27.45 -35.94 -79.58
CA GLU A 135 -27.76 -37.32 -79.94
C GLU A 135 -29.27 -37.60 -79.99
N LYS A 136 -30.05 -37.07 -79.04
CA LYS A 136 -31.51 -37.22 -79.03
C LYS A 136 -32.20 -36.47 -80.18
N LEU A 137 -31.71 -35.29 -80.56
CA LEU A 137 -32.26 -34.51 -81.68
C LEU A 137 -31.87 -35.06 -83.06
N LEU A 138 -30.68 -35.63 -83.20
CA LEU A 138 -30.18 -36.16 -84.49
C LEU A 138 -30.55 -37.64 -84.75
N GLY A 139 -31.14 -38.33 -83.77
CA GLY A 139 -31.66 -39.70 -83.94
C GLY A 139 -30.58 -40.77 -84.20
N ARG A 140 -29.30 -40.42 -84.07
CA ARG A 140 -28.13 -41.28 -84.27
C ARG A 140 -27.03 -40.85 -83.32
N LYS A 141 -26.32 -41.81 -82.71
CA LYS A 141 -25.11 -41.53 -81.92
C LYS A 141 -24.10 -40.75 -82.77
N VAL A 142 -23.75 -39.55 -82.32
CA VAL A 142 -22.71 -38.74 -82.94
C VAL A 142 -21.52 -38.80 -82.01
N GLY A 143 -20.56 -39.65 -82.36
CA GLY A 143 -19.30 -39.78 -81.64
C GLY A 143 -18.14 -39.73 -82.63
N VAL A 144 -17.32 -38.69 -82.49
CA VAL A 144 -15.97 -38.80 -81.93
C VAL A 144 -15.81 -37.66 -80.93
#